data_AF-A0A859CWT1-F1
#
_entry.id   AF-A0A859CWT1-F1
#
_cell.length_a   1.000
_cell.length_b   1.000
_cell.length_c   1.000
_cell.angle_alpha   90.00
_cell.angle_beta   90.00
_cell.angle_gamma   90.00
#
_symmetry.space_group_name_H-M   'P 1'
#
loop_
_entity.id
_entity.type
_entity.pdbx_description
1 polymer ?
#
loop_
_entity_poly.entity_id
_entity_poly.type
_entity_poly.pdbx_seq_one_letter_code
_entity_poly.pdbx_strand_id
1 'polypeptide(L)'
;MNLDDLINSITEVELKESLPHFVLEWKANEKDVMNLAILIERWLGSVWFKSTDESNSFYVSFNMFKREAIDGIGGLTFNERLYLFSFFNEWDSSNEKAQQRIRCKLQAKT
;
A
#
# COMPACT_ATOMS: atom_id res chain seq x y z
N MET A 1 -2.47 6.38 9.35
CA MET A 1 -2.83 5.08 8.79
C MET A 1 -1.73 4.67 7.83
N ASN A 2 -1.11 3.51 8.02
CA ASN A 2 -0.18 2.93 7.04
C ASN A 2 -0.92 1.94 6.11
N LEU A 3 -0.19 1.29 5.20
CA LEU A 3 -0.76 0.35 4.23
C LEU A 3 -1.40 -0.86 4.89
N ASP A 4 -0.81 -1.40 5.96
CA ASP A 4 -1.38 -2.54 6.67
C ASP A 4 -2.68 -2.14 7.40
N ASP A 5 -2.72 -0.96 8.02
CA ASP A 5 -3.93 -0.40 8.63
C ASP A 5 -5.06 -0.26 7.59
N LEU A 6 -4.73 0.23 6.39
CA LEU A 6 -5.70 0.33 5.28
C LEU A 6 -6.25 -1.04 4.89
N ILE A 7 -5.38 -2.04 4.72
CA ILE A 7 -5.80 -3.40 4.36
C ILE A 7 -6.67 -4.00 5.46
N ASN A 8 -6.28 -3.82 6.72
CA ASN A 8 -7.00 -4.33 7.89
C ASN A 8 -8.32 -3.60 8.17
N SER A 9 -8.59 -2.47 7.50
CA SER A 9 -9.88 -1.79 7.58
C SER A 9 -11.02 -2.56 6.90
N ILE A 10 -10.70 -3.54 6.04
CA ILE A 10 -11.68 -4.46 5.45
C ILE A 10 -12.15 -5.43 6.54
N THR A 11 -13.44 -5.44 6.84
CA THR A 11 -14.03 -6.31 7.85
C THR A 11 -14.71 -7.54 7.25
N GLU A 12 -15.20 -7.42 6.01
CA GLU A 12 -15.81 -8.50 5.23
C GLU A 12 -14.83 -9.67 4.99
N VAL A 13 -15.17 -10.83 5.54
CA VAL A 13 -14.35 -12.05 5.53
C VAL A 13 -13.97 -12.49 4.12
N GLU A 14 -14.89 -12.37 3.17
CA GLU A 14 -14.68 -12.77 1.77
C GLU A 14 -13.65 -11.89 1.06
N LEU A 15 -13.50 -10.63 1.48
CA LEU A 15 -12.58 -9.67 0.89
C LEU A 15 -11.24 -9.58 1.63
N LYS A 16 -11.21 -10.00 2.90
CA LYS A 16 -10.05 -9.94 3.81
C LYS A 16 -8.78 -10.61 3.29
N GLU A 17 -8.89 -11.58 2.39
CA GLU A 17 -7.71 -12.25 1.83
C GLU A 17 -7.32 -11.71 0.45
N SER A 18 -8.26 -11.10 -0.27
CA SER A 18 -8.06 -10.73 -1.67
C SER A 18 -7.09 -9.55 -1.85
N LEU A 19 -7.33 -8.43 -1.18
CA LEU A 19 -6.45 -7.26 -1.27
C LEU A 19 -5.05 -7.53 -0.70
N PRO A 20 -4.88 -8.13 0.51
CA PRO A 20 -3.55 -8.41 1.02
C PRO A 20 -2.74 -9.31 0.09
N HIS A 21 -3.36 -10.28 -0.58
CA HIS A 21 -2.68 -11.10 -1.58
C HIS A 21 -2.05 -10.24 -2.69
N PHE A 22 -2.82 -9.33 -3.31
CA PHE A 22 -2.28 -8.43 -4.34
C PHE A 22 -1.22 -7.45 -3.82
N VAL A 23 -1.35 -7.00 -2.56
CA VAL A 23 -0.34 -6.14 -1.93
C VAL A 23 0.96 -6.90 -1.67
N LEU A 24 0.90 -8.16 -1.25
CA LEU A 24 2.08 -9.01 -1.09
C LEU A 24 2.79 -9.25 -2.43
N GLU A 25 2.04 -9.51 -3.50
CA GLU A 25 2.61 -9.60 -4.85
C GLU A 25 3.26 -8.28 -5.28
N TRP A 26 2.63 -7.14 -4.97
CA TRP A 26 3.23 -5.83 -5.21
C TRP A 26 4.51 -5.65 -4.40
N LYS A 27 4.55 -6.00 -3.12
CA LYS A 27 5.76 -5.90 -2.29
C LYS A 27 6.93 -6.70 -2.88
N ALA A 28 6.65 -7.88 -3.44
CA ALA A 28 7.66 -8.77 -3.99
C ALA A 28 8.20 -8.37 -5.38
N ASN A 29 7.47 -7.56 -6.15
CA ASN A 29 7.85 -7.18 -7.51
C ASN A 29 8.54 -5.80 -7.60
N GLU A 30 8.88 -5.35 -8.81
CA GLU A 30 9.61 -4.08 -9.05
C GLU A 30 8.70 -2.85 -9.23
N LYS A 31 7.38 -3.01 -9.18
CA LYS A 31 6.43 -1.91 -9.37
C LYS A 31 6.49 -0.94 -8.19
N ASP A 32 6.36 0.35 -8.46
CA ASP A 32 6.44 1.41 -7.45
C ASP A 32 5.10 1.71 -6.76
N VAL A 33 5.08 2.72 -5.89
CA VAL A 33 3.87 3.17 -5.17
C VAL A 33 2.75 3.69 -6.09
N MET A 34 3.05 4.20 -7.28
CA MET A 34 2.02 4.66 -8.22
C MET A 34 1.24 3.46 -8.78
N ASN A 35 1.96 2.37 -9.05
CA ASN A 35 1.34 1.11 -9.44
C ASN A 35 0.49 0.50 -8.31
N LEU A 36 0.86 0.69 -7.04
CA LEU A 36 0.04 0.28 -5.91
C LEU A 36 -1.31 1.01 -5.89
N ALA A 37 -1.33 2.33 -6.11
CA ALA A 37 -2.58 3.09 -6.18
C ALA A 37 -3.51 2.53 -7.26
N ILE A 38 -2.98 2.31 -8.47
CA ILE A 38 -3.75 1.75 -9.59
C ILE A 38 -4.25 0.35 -9.26
N LEU A 39 -3.45 -0.47 -8.59
CA LEU A 39 -3.84 -1.82 -8.16
C LEU A 39 -5.02 -1.77 -7.20
N ILE A 40 -4.99 -0.91 -6.19
CA ILE A 40 -6.07 -0.80 -5.19
C ILE A 40 -7.33 -0.22 -5.82
N GLU A 41 -7.21 0.78 -6.71
CA GLU A 41 -8.35 1.33 -7.47
C GLU A 41 -9.03 0.27 -8.34
N ARG A 42 -8.23 -0.55 -9.04
CA ARG A 42 -8.76 -1.66 -9.86
C ARG A 42 -9.41 -2.73 -9.00
N TRP A 43 -8.79 -3.08 -7.88
CA TRP A 43 -9.36 -4.03 -6.93
C TRP A 43 -10.72 -3.53 -6.43
N LEU A 44 -10.79 -2.27 -5.97
CA LEU A 44 -12.03 -1.62 -5.54
C LEU A 44 -13.13 -1.67 -6.61
N GLY A 45 -12.79 -1.42 -7.88
CA GLY A 45 -13.73 -1.50 -9.00
C GLY A 45 -14.12 -2.93 -9.41
N SER A 46 -13.42 -3.95 -8.92
CA SER A 46 -13.62 -5.35 -9.28
C SER A 46 -14.34 -6.17 -8.22
N VAL A 47 -14.36 -5.71 -6.97
CA VAL A 47 -15.00 -6.40 -5.85
C VAL A 47 -16.39 -5.85 -5.57
N TRP A 48 -17.24 -6.69 -5.00
CA TRP A 48 -18.55 -6.30 -4.52
C TRP A 48 -18.58 -6.40 -3.00
N PHE A 49 -18.59 -5.24 -2.32
CA PHE A 49 -18.85 -5.19 -0.88
C PHE A 49 -20.33 -5.46 -0.62
N LYS A 50 -20.63 -6.26 0.40
CA LYS A 50 -22.02 -6.46 0.85
C LYS A 50 -22.58 -5.22 1.52
N SER A 51 -21.73 -4.50 2.25
CA SER A 51 -22.08 -3.26 2.93
C SER A 51 -21.62 -2.05 2.13
N THR A 52 -22.57 -1.24 1.67
CA THR A 52 -22.28 0.06 1.03
C THR A 52 -21.51 0.98 1.96
N ASP A 53 -21.81 0.97 3.27
CA ASP A 53 -21.12 1.79 4.25
C ASP A 53 -19.67 1.36 4.43
N GLU A 54 -19.39 0.05 4.38
CA GLU A 54 -18.03 -0.47 4.43
C GLU A 54 -17.25 -0.11 3.17
N SER A 55 -17.86 -0.27 1.99
CA SER A 55 -17.28 0.16 0.71
C SER A 55 -16.90 1.63 0.73
N ASN A 56 -17.82 2.50 1.19
CA ASN A 56 -17.59 3.93 1.30
C ASN A 56 -16.49 4.26 2.30
N SER A 57 -16.49 3.61 3.47
CA SER A 57 -15.47 3.80 4.52
C SER A 57 -14.08 3.41 4.03
N PHE A 58 -13.97 2.26 3.35
CA PHE A 58 -12.73 1.81 2.73
C PHE A 58 -12.27 2.79 1.64
N TYR A 59 -13.17 3.23 0.77
CA TYR A 59 -12.86 4.21 -0.27
C TYR A 59 -12.33 5.53 0.30
N VAL A 60 -12.96 6.06 1.36
CA VAL A 60 -12.49 7.26 2.06
C VAL A 60 -11.10 7.05 2.66
N SER A 61 -10.90 5.91 3.32
CA SER A 61 -9.62 5.53 3.92
C SER A 61 -8.52 5.42 2.86
N PHE A 62 -8.80 4.75 1.75
CA PHE A 62 -7.87 4.62 0.63
C PHE A 62 -7.50 5.98 0.04
N ASN A 63 -8.47 6.88 -0.19
CA ASN A 63 -8.17 8.21 -0.74
C ASN A 63 -7.32 9.05 0.21
N MET A 64 -7.57 8.97 1.52
CA MET A 64 -6.74 9.63 2.52
C MET A 64 -5.30 9.09 2.50
N PHE A 65 -5.14 7.76 2.50
CA PHE A 65 -3.84 7.11 2.37
C PHE A 65 -3.12 7.51 1.08
N LYS A 66 -3.81 7.45 -0.07
CA LYS A 66 -3.25 7.82 -1.38
C LYS A 66 -2.76 9.26 -1.36
N ARG A 67 -3.56 10.21 -0.86
CA ARG A 67 -3.18 11.62 -0.78
C ARG A 67 -1.92 11.82 0.07
N GLU A 68 -1.84 11.17 1.23
CA GLU A 68 -0.77 11.39 2.21
C GLU A 68 0.51 10.62 1.87
N ALA A 69 0.39 9.34 1.49
CA ALA A 69 1.52 8.44 1.30
C ALA A 69 2.02 8.37 -0.15
N ILE A 70 1.14 8.53 -1.14
CA ILE A 70 1.47 8.35 -2.56
C ILE A 70 1.61 9.71 -3.24
N ASP A 71 0.56 10.53 -3.25
CA ASP A 71 0.60 11.85 -3.91
C ASP A 71 1.55 12.81 -3.16
N GLY A 72 1.59 12.71 -1.83
CA GLY A 72 2.50 13.45 -0.95
C GLY A 72 3.92 12.90 -0.86
N ILE A 73 4.26 11.81 -1.57
CA ILE A 73 5.50 11.06 -1.34
C ILE A 73 6.78 11.89 -1.46
N GLY A 74 6.77 12.90 -2.33
CA GLY A 74 7.90 13.81 -2.52
C GLY A 74 8.28 14.61 -1.27
N GLY A 75 7.33 14.85 -0.35
CA GLY A 75 7.55 15.56 0.91
C GLY A 75 7.98 14.65 2.07
N LEU A 76 7.95 13.33 1.87
CA LEU A 76 8.24 12.35 2.92
C LEU A 76 9.73 12.00 2.98
N THR A 77 10.26 11.92 4.20
CA THR A 77 11.54 11.28 4.50
C THR A 77 11.48 9.78 4.18
N PHE A 78 12.65 9.15 4.05
CA PHE A 78 12.70 7.72 3.76
C PHE A 78 12.08 6.86 4.87
N ASN A 79 12.29 7.23 6.15
CA ASN A 79 11.72 6.52 7.29
C ASN A 79 10.19 6.60 7.31
N GLU A 80 9.61 7.76 6.97
CA GLU A 80 8.15 7.90 6.84
C GLU A 80 7.60 7.02 5.72
N ARG A 81 8.32 6.87 4.62
CA ARG A 81 7.93 5.95 3.54
C ARG A 81 8.00 4.49 4.00
N LEU A 82 9.07 4.08 4.71
CA LEU A 82 9.16 2.75 5.28
C LEU A 82 7.99 2.46 6.25
N TYR A 83 7.61 3.45 7.06
CA TYR A 83 6.46 3.35 7.95
C TYR A 83 5.15 3.20 7.19
N LEU A 84 4.86 4.13 6.26
CA LEU A 84 3.58 4.18 5.56
C LEU A 84 3.34 2.97 4.66
N PHE A 85 4.39 2.38 4.10
CA PHE A 85 4.30 1.20 3.23
C PHE A 85 4.72 -0.10 3.93
N SER A 86 4.89 -0.07 5.25
CA SER A 86 5.22 -1.24 6.09
C SER A 86 6.42 -2.04 5.57
N PHE A 87 7.55 -1.36 5.32
CA PHE A 87 8.80 -1.98 4.81
C PHE A 87 9.93 -2.06 5.83
N PHE A 88 9.73 -1.68 7.10
CA PHE A 88 10.82 -1.70 8.09
C PHE A 88 11.47 -3.07 8.26
N ASN A 89 10.68 -4.12 8.44
CA ASN A 89 11.21 -5.47 8.63
C ASN A 89 11.97 -5.95 7.39
N GLU A 90 11.41 -5.74 6.20
CA GLU A 90 12.05 -6.08 4.93
C GLU A 90 13.32 -5.25 4.71
N TRP A 91 13.33 -3.97 5.10
CA TRP A 91 14.51 -3.13 5.00
C TRP A 91 15.65 -3.61 5.90
N ASP A 92 15.36 -3.81 7.19
CA ASP A 92 16.35 -4.16 8.21
C ASP A 92 16.95 -5.56 7.97
N SER A 93 16.17 -6.47 7.39
CA SER A 93 16.62 -7.84 7.09
C SER A 93 17.30 -7.99 5.72
N SER A 94 17.41 -6.92 4.93
CA SER A 94 17.83 -6.99 3.53
C SER A 94 19.27 -6.58 3.25
N ASN A 95 19.83 -7.07 2.14
CA ASN A 95 21.12 -6.64 1.62
C ASN A 95 21.01 -5.34 0.78
N GLU A 96 22.14 -4.72 0.44
CA GLU A 96 22.19 -3.46 -0.33
C GLU A 96 21.37 -3.50 -1.63
N LYS A 97 21.42 -4.61 -2.37
CA LYS A 97 20.65 -4.76 -3.61
C LYS A 97 19.14 -4.72 -3.35
N ALA A 98 18.68 -5.35 -2.27
CA ALA A 98 17.28 -5.35 -1.87
C ALA A 98 16.84 -4.02 -1.28
N GLN A 99 17.68 -3.37 -0.47
CA GLN A 99 17.48 -2.00 -0.02
C GLN A 99 17.33 -1.04 -1.20
N GLN A 100 18.17 -1.15 -2.24
CA GLN A 100 18.02 -0.31 -3.43
C GLN A 100 16.69 -0.55 -4.16
N ARG A 101 16.20 -1.79 -4.21
CA ARG A 101 14.85 -2.07 -4.76
C ARG A 101 13.75 -1.39 -3.93
N ILE A 102 13.84 -1.43 -2.60
CA ILE A 102 12.89 -0.75 -1.71
C ILE A 102 12.96 0.77 -1.95
N ARG A 103 14.15 1.36 -2.09
CA ARG A 103 14.31 2.79 -2.43
C ARG A 103 13.60 3.15 -3.72
N CYS A 104 13.84 2.41 -4.80
CA CYS A 104 13.19 2.64 -6.09
C CYS A 104 11.67 2.49 -6.00
N LYS A 105 11.19 1.42 -5.34
CA LYS A 105 9.77 1.16 -5.13
C LYS A 105 9.07 2.32 -4.39
N LEU A 106 9.73 2.85 -3.36
CA LEU A 106 9.24 3.97 -2.56
C LEU A 106 9.64 5.35 -3.12
N GLN A 107 10.12 5.40 -4.36
CA GLN A 107 10.56 6.63 -5.05
C GLN A 107 11.54 7.50 -4.24
N ALA A 108 12.30 6.88 -3.34
CA ALA A 108 13.29 7.56 -2.53
C ALA A 108 14.56 7.65 -3.39
N LYS A 109 14.85 8.86 -3.88
CA LYS A 109 16.08 9.11 -4.64
C LYS A 109 17.27 8.62 -3.82
N THR A 110 18.15 7.88 -4.47
CA THR A 110 19.49 7.54 -3.98
C THR A 110 20.34 8.79 -3.84
#